data_AF-A0A2L2LMG2-F1
#
_entry.id   AF-A0A2L2LMG2-F1
#
_cell.length_a   1.000
_cell.length_b   1.000
_cell.length_c   1.000
_cell.angle_alpha   90.00
_cell.angle_beta   90.00
_cell.angle_gamma   90.00
#
_symmetry.space_group_name_H-M   'P 1'
#
loop_
_entity.id
_entity.type
_entity.pdbx_description
1 polymer ?
#
loop_
_entity_poly.entity_id
_entity_poly.type
_entity_poly.pdbx_seq_one_letter_code
_entity_poly.pdbx_strand_id
1 'polypeptide(L)'
;MAVPVQYANRHVYHFSHIDNLPGLLQNGFLATNHAMFPRRHRSIAAAGIQERRATMVVPCGPGGCVHDYVPLYFGSCSPMLLGVVNAKNVDQYDILYFEFPISLVDRPDAVFTNASANTAAPPQFFSAAGQLDELDWGAIDSRKWSSPDDAHRHRRMAEVLVHGQLPVTSAVRCVVWNDWVKGRVEKIVGGAPFPTIVSGGDRSHWFNNLELKDGSSVVKGPGEIAGIYAAACNYVAENIGKHVTTAAFKNLTALLAGLRADFGCLPHTAELVGLSSANGVHKHTVDVHTKDVVQRLLALPEYASLSERPKKLVEIAAYLHDIGKGPRSRWVNNGGVQKVDPNHPVGAMEMMADILTENVGTVKPSSARTLLKLVCYHDLVGDVLGKGRDEQQIVNVIDDEDELDMLFALGKADATSLVEHWWNQGKADQLYERCRRAI
;
A
#
# COMPACT_ATOMS: atom_id res chain seq x y z
N MET A 1 12.58 -16.90 -35.91
CA MET A 1 13.83 -16.08 -35.84
C MET A 1 14.22 -16.03 -34.38
N ALA A 2 15.51 -16.22 -34.07
CA ALA A 2 16.01 -16.14 -32.69
C ALA A 2 15.89 -14.72 -32.14
N VAL A 3 15.97 -14.59 -30.81
CA VAL A 3 16.06 -13.29 -30.13
C VAL A 3 17.15 -12.41 -30.76
N PRO A 4 16.85 -11.14 -31.14
CA PRO A 4 17.84 -10.20 -31.62
C PRO A 4 18.99 -10.00 -30.64
N VAL A 5 20.22 -9.88 -31.14
CA VAL A 5 21.46 -9.86 -30.33
C VAL A 5 21.44 -8.74 -29.28
N GLN A 6 20.85 -7.58 -29.60
CA GLN A 6 20.71 -6.46 -28.67
C GLN A 6 19.88 -6.78 -27.42
N TYR A 7 19.04 -7.83 -27.48
CA TYR A 7 18.20 -8.25 -26.37
C TYR A 7 18.68 -9.52 -25.68
N ALA A 8 19.66 -10.26 -26.23
CA ALA A 8 20.03 -11.61 -25.77
C ALA A 8 20.33 -11.73 -24.26
N ASN A 9 20.85 -10.68 -23.62
CA ASN A 9 21.21 -10.65 -22.19
C ASN A 9 20.12 -10.04 -21.29
N ARG A 10 18.92 -9.80 -21.82
CA ARG A 10 17.81 -9.24 -21.05
C ARG A 10 17.08 -10.32 -20.27
N HIS A 11 16.36 -9.87 -19.24
CA HIS A 11 15.48 -10.69 -18.45
C HIS A 11 14.03 -10.25 -18.61
N VAL A 12 13.12 -11.16 -18.32
CA VAL A 12 11.70 -10.90 -18.07
C VAL A 12 11.37 -11.30 -16.64
N TYR A 13 10.35 -10.67 -16.07
CA TYR A 13 10.15 -10.61 -14.63
C TYR A 13 8.78 -11.14 -14.24
N HIS A 14 8.72 -12.02 -13.25
CA HIS A 14 7.49 -12.30 -12.51
C HIS A 14 7.62 -11.76 -11.10
N PHE A 15 6.54 -11.34 -10.46
CA PHE A 15 6.56 -11.05 -9.04
C PHE A 15 5.41 -11.75 -8.32
N SER A 16 5.71 -12.30 -7.14
CA SER A 16 4.76 -13.03 -6.30
C SER A 16 5.01 -12.73 -4.83
N HIS A 17 3.98 -12.89 -4.00
CA HIS A 17 4.12 -12.84 -2.55
C HIS A 17 4.91 -14.05 -2.01
N ILE A 18 5.70 -13.86 -0.96
CA ILE A 18 6.52 -14.90 -0.30
C ILE A 18 5.69 -16.10 0.18
N ASP A 19 4.47 -15.86 0.67
CA ASP A 19 3.53 -16.91 1.10
C ASP A 19 3.16 -17.92 -0.01
N ASN A 20 3.38 -17.58 -1.28
CA ASN A 20 3.12 -18.49 -2.40
C ASN A 20 4.29 -19.46 -2.65
N LEU A 21 5.45 -19.28 -2.01
CA LEU A 21 6.62 -20.13 -2.21
C LEU A 21 6.36 -21.62 -2.06
N PRO A 22 5.62 -22.12 -1.04
CA PRO A 22 5.33 -23.56 -0.95
C PRO A 22 4.64 -24.11 -2.21
N GLY A 23 3.68 -23.36 -2.76
CA GLY A 23 2.98 -23.74 -3.99
C GLY A 23 3.88 -23.66 -5.23
N LEU A 24 4.71 -22.62 -5.31
CA LEU A 24 5.69 -22.43 -6.40
C LEU A 24 6.76 -23.53 -6.40
N LEU A 25 7.21 -23.99 -5.22
CA LEU A 25 8.16 -25.09 -5.09
C LEU A 25 7.56 -26.42 -5.54
N GLN A 26 6.26 -26.63 -5.29
CA GLN A 26 5.58 -27.87 -5.64
C GLN A 26 5.23 -27.95 -7.13
N ASN A 27 4.72 -26.86 -7.71
CA ASN A 27 4.09 -26.89 -9.03
C ASN A 27 4.72 -25.93 -10.05
N GLY A 28 5.70 -25.12 -9.64
CA GLY A 28 6.16 -23.99 -10.44
C GLY A 28 5.11 -22.87 -10.54
N PHE A 29 5.29 -22.00 -11.52
CA PHE A 29 4.29 -21.00 -11.89
C PHE A 29 3.24 -21.67 -12.76
N LEU A 30 1.97 -21.53 -12.38
CA LEU A 30 0.83 -22.07 -13.11
C LEU A 30 0.00 -20.94 -13.68
N ALA A 31 -0.53 -21.14 -14.89
CA ALA A 31 -1.57 -20.29 -15.44
C ALA A 31 -2.84 -20.38 -14.58
N THR A 32 -3.64 -19.31 -14.54
CA THR A 32 -4.84 -19.25 -13.69
C THR A 32 -5.85 -20.34 -14.02
N ASN A 33 -6.02 -20.69 -15.29
CA ASN A 33 -6.91 -21.76 -15.73
C ASN A 33 -6.31 -23.17 -15.58
N HIS A 34 -5.06 -23.29 -15.13
CA HIS A 34 -4.42 -24.59 -14.97
C HIS A 34 -5.17 -25.43 -13.91
N ALA A 35 -5.40 -26.72 -14.19
CA ALA A 35 -6.20 -27.59 -13.31
C ALA A 35 -5.63 -27.74 -11.89
N MET A 36 -4.30 -27.60 -11.75
CA MET A 36 -3.59 -27.63 -10.47
C MET A 36 -3.41 -26.25 -9.82
N PHE A 37 -4.00 -25.18 -10.38
CA PHE A 37 -3.86 -23.84 -9.81
C PHE A 37 -4.41 -23.82 -8.37
N PRO A 38 -3.64 -23.29 -7.39
CA PRO A 38 -3.98 -23.43 -5.99
C PRO A 38 -5.26 -22.68 -5.62
N ARG A 39 -6.20 -23.40 -4.98
CA ARG A 39 -7.44 -22.80 -4.43
C ARG A 39 -7.18 -21.74 -3.37
N ARG A 40 -6.07 -21.89 -2.61
CA ARG A 40 -5.58 -20.91 -1.65
C ARG A 40 -4.20 -20.44 -2.10
N HIS A 41 -4.12 -19.20 -2.54
CA HIS A 41 -2.88 -18.49 -2.78
C HIS A 41 -3.07 -17.04 -2.35
N ARG A 42 -1.99 -16.37 -1.98
CA ARG A 42 -2.03 -14.94 -1.69
C ARG A 42 -1.97 -14.19 -3.01
N SER A 43 -3.15 -13.88 -3.55
CA SER A 43 -3.27 -13.04 -4.74
C SER A 43 -2.89 -11.61 -4.39
N ILE A 44 -2.06 -11.02 -5.24
CA ILE A 44 -1.71 -9.60 -5.22
C ILE A 44 -2.24 -8.89 -6.48
N ALA A 45 -3.08 -9.56 -7.26
CA ALA A 45 -3.65 -8.98 -8.48
C ALA A 45 -4.93 -8.19 -8.18
N ALA A 46 -5.14 -7.09 -8.89
CA ALA A 46 -6.39 -6.33 -8.79
C ALA A 46 -7.57 -7.12 -9.42
N ALA A 47 -8.69 -7.23 -8.71
CA ALA A 47 -9.84 -8.05 -9.12
C ALA A 47 -10.37 -7.72 -10.53
N GLY A 48 -10.52 -6.43 -10.87
CA GLY A 48 -11.03 -6.00 -12.18
C GLY A 48 -10.11 -6.35 -13.37
N ILE A 49 -8.85 -6.73 -13.13
CA ILE A 49 -7.92 -7.19 -14.16
C ILE A 49 -8.20 -8.66 -14.53
N GLN A 50 -8.60 -9.47 -13.56
CA GLN A 50 -8.78 -10.91 -13.73
C GLN A 50 -9.93 -11.25 -14.68
N GLU A 51 -11.05 -10.54 -14.58
CA GLU A 51 -12.23 -10.78 -15.43
C GLU A 51 -11.92 -10.57 -16.93
N ARG A 52 -11.13 -9.54 -17.24
CA ARG A 52 -10.71 -9.25 -18.62
C ARG A 52 -9.75 -10.29 -19.15
N ARG A 53 -8.78 -10.71 -18.34
CA ARG A 53 -7.80 -11.73 -18.72
C ARG A 53 -8.43 -13.11 -18.92
N ALA A 54 -9.51 -13.42 -18.22
CA ALA A 54 -10.27 -14.65 -18.40
C ALA A 54 -10.93 -14.76 -19.79
N THR A 55 -11.18 -13.63 -20.46
CA THR A 55 -11.93 -13.56 -21.72
C THR A 55 -11.13 -13.01 -22.90
N MET A 56 -9.96 -12.41 -22.66
CA MET A 56 -9.09 -11.87 -23.71
C MET A 56 -8.45 -13.01 -24.50
N VAL A 57 -8.86 -13.15 -25.77
CA VAL A 57 -8.34 -14.17 -26.70
C VAL A 57 -6.88 -13.91 -27.05
N VAL A 58 -6.08 -14.98 -27.08
CA VAL A 58 -4.73 -14.97 -27.62
C VAL A 58 -4.78 -15.48 -29.06
N PRO A 59 -4.52 -14.63 -30.09
CA PRO A 59 -4.78 -14.98 -31.49
C PRO A 59 -3.65 -15.76 -32.17
N CYS A 60 -2.55 -16.03 -31.48
CA CYS A 60 -1.35 -16.69 -32.02
C CYS A 60 -0.74 -17.69 -31.03
N GLY A 61 0.23 -18.48 -31.49
CA GLY A 61 0.86 -19.51 -30.65
C GLY A 61 -0.16 -20.57 -30.21
N PRO A 62 -0.15 -21.00 -28.94
CA PRO A 62 -1.09 -22.01 -28.42
C PRO A 62 -2.58 -21.63 -28.45
N GLY A 63 -2.92 -20.34 -28.60
CA GLY A 63 -4.30 -19.87 -28.59
C GLY A 63 -4.91 -19.81 -27.18
N GLY A 64 -6.24 -19.90 -27.07
CA GLY A 64 -6.94 -19.80 -25.78
C GLY A 64 -7.14 -18.35 -25.33
N CYS A 65 -7.13 -18.11 -24.02
CA CYS A 65 -7.22 -16.78 -23.42
C CYS A 65 -6.02 -16.48 -22.51
N VAL A 66 -5.86 -15.21 -22.12
CA VAL A 66 -4.71 -14.77 -21.32
C VAL A 66 -4.58 -15.53 -19.98
N HIS A 67 -5.67 -16.02 -19.40
CA HIS A 67 -5.64 -16.87 -18.19
C HIS A 67 -5.10 -18.29 -18.40
N ASP A 68 -4.89 -18.71 -19.65
CA ASP A 68 -4.20 -19.96 -19.98
C ASP A 68 -2.67 -19.80 -19.95
N TYR A 69 -2.16 -18.61 -19.60
CA TYR A 69 -0.73 -18.29 -19.60
C TYR A 69 -0.23 -17.78 -18.25
N VAL A 70 1.03 -18.10 -17.93
CA VAL A 70 1.82 -17.47 -16.87
C VAL A 70 2.34 -16.13 -17.37
N PRO A 71 2.02 -15.00 -16.71
CA PRO A 71 2.49 -13.68 -17.14
C PRO A 71 3.88 -13.35 -16.63
N LEU A 72 4.71 -12.78 -17.50
CA LEU A 72 6.04 -12.25 -17.21
C LEU A 72 6.11 -10.84 -17.82
N TYR A 73 6.74 -9.88 -17.16
CA TYR A 73 6.85 -8.49 -17.62
C TYR A 73 8.22 -8.24 -18.25
N PHE A 74 8.29 -7.45 -19.31
CA PHE A 74 9.59 -7.00 -19.83
C PHE A 74 10.25 -5.93 -18.94
N GLY A 75 9.44 -5.15 -18.20
CA GLY A 75 9.92 -4.12 -17.29
C GLY A 75 10.24 -4.66 -15.90
N SER A 76 11.38 -4.26 -15.33
CA SER A 76 11.80 -4.71 -13.98
C SER A 76 10.99 -4.08 -12.85
N CYS A 77 10.42 -2.89 -13.10
CA CYS A 77 9.60 -2.13 -12.15
C CYS A 77 8.26 -1.82 -12.81
N SER A 78 7.26 -2.67 -12.54
CA SER A 78 5.97 -2.61 -13.23
C SER A 78 5.02 -1.61 -12.55
N PRO A 79 4.31 -0.76 -13.32
CA PRO A 79 3.18 0.02 -12.80
C PRO A 79 2.11 -0.84 -12.11
N MET A 80 2.00 -2.15 -12.41
CA MET A 80 1.12 -3.05 -11.68
C MET A 80 1.55 -3.20 -10.21
N LEU A 81 2.86 -3.36 -9.95
CA LEU A 81 3.36 -3.44 -8.57
C LEU A 81 3.11 -2.13 -7.81
N LEU A 82 3.23 -0.97 -8.47
CA LEU A 82 2.89 0.30 -7.83
C LEU A 82 1.43 0.33 -7.35
N GLY A 83 0.50 -0.22 -8.14
CA GLY A 83 -0.89 -0.39 -7.73
C GLY A 83 -1.05 -1.29 -6.51
N VAL A 84 -0.32 -2.41 -6.47
CA VAL A 84 -0.31 -3.34 -5.32
C VAL A 84 0.19 -2.66 -4.04
N VAL A 85 1.30 -1.94 -4.14
CA VAL A 85 1.93 -1.23 -3.01
C VAL A 85 1.02 -0.11 -2.50
N ASN A 86 0.41 0.66 -3.41
CA ASN A 86 -0.51 1.76 -3.04
C ASN A 86 -1.81 1.27 -2.38
N ALA A 87 -2.26 0.05 -2.65
CA ALA A 87 -3.45 -0.54 -2.01
C ALA A 87 -3.23 -0.92 -0.54
N LYS A 88 -1.98 -0.96 -0.05
CA LYS A 88 -1.62 -1.29 1.34
C LYS A 88 -2.12 -2.67 1.81
N ASN A 89 -2.19 -3.65 0.92
CA ASN A 89 -2.62 -5.02 1.25
C ASN A 89 -1.46 -6.00 1.49
N VAL A 90 -0.24 -5.58 1.15
CA VAL A 90 0.99 -6.34 1.31
C VAL A 90 2.13 -5.40 1.68
N ASP A 91 3.08 -5.91 2.45
CA ASP A 91 4.35 -5.23 2.65
C ASP A 91 5.22 -5.45 1.42
N GLN A 92 5.84 -4.38 0.92
CA GLN A 92 6.60 -4.47 -0.32
C GLN A 92 7.81 -5.42 -0.19
N TYR A 93 8.35 -5.59 1.03
CA TYR A 93 9.44 -6.54 1.28
C TYR A 93 9.01 -8.01 1.17
N ASP A 94 7.71 -8.33 1.20
CA ASP A 94 7.20 -9.69 1.03
C ASP A 94 7.03 -10.07 -0.45
N ILE A 95 7.31 -9.14 -1.37
CA ILE A 95 7.29 -9.39 -2.82
C ILE A 95 8.64 -9.92 -3.28
N LEU A 96 8.59 -11.09 -3.91
CA LEU A 96 9.72 -11.75 -4.55
C LEU A 96 9.68 -11.48 -6.05
N TYR A 97 10.82 -11.12 -6.64
CA TYR A 97 10.99 -10.99 -8.08
C TYR A 97 11.71 -12.20 -8.65
N PHE A 98 11.15 -12.82 -9.67
CA PHE A 98 11.77 -13.91 -10.40
C PHE A 98 12.21 -13.41 -11.75
N GLU A 99 13.50 -13.56 -12.04
CA GLU A 99 14.07 -13.19 -13.32
C GLU A 99 14.24 -14.43 -14.20
N PHE A 100 13.75 -14.33 -15.41
CA PHE A 100 13.87 -15.36 -16.43
C PHE A 100 14.64 -14.80 -17.62
N PRO A 101 15.42 -15.62 -18.35
CA PRO A 101 16.08 -15.15 -19.55
C PRO A 101 15.04 -14.76 -20.61
N ILE A 102 15.29 -13.68 -21.34
CA ILE A 102 14.35 -13.24 -22.39
C ILE A 102 14.15 -14.30 -23.48
N SER A 103 15.10 -15.23 -23.64
CA SER A 103 15.00 -16.37 -24.57
C SER A 103 13.79 -17.28 -24.32
N LEU A 104 13.05 -17.10 -23.22
CA LEU A 104 11.71 -17.69 -23.09
C LEU A 104 10.79 -17.36 -24.26
N VAL A 105 10.97 -16.22 -24.95
CA VAL A 105 10.17 -15.88 -26.14
C VAL A 105 10.43 -16.76 -27.36
N ASP A 106 11.53 -17.53 -27.37
CA ASP A 106 11.82 -18.50 -28.44
C ASP A 106 11.09 -19.84 -28.23
N ARG A 107 10.43 -20.02 -27.08
CA ARG A 107 9.70 -21.26 -26.81
C ARG A 107 8.44 -21.36 -27.67
N PRO A 108 8.06 -22.57 -28.12
CA PRO A 108 6.86 -22.77 -28.94
C PRO A 108 5.55 -22.49 -28.18
N ASP A 109 5.60 -22.49 -26.85
CA ASP A 109 4.46 -22.23 -25.96
C ASP A 109 4.43 -20.79 -25.41
N ALA A 110 5.31 -19.91 -25.90
CA ALA A 110 5.37 -18.52 -25.50
C ALA A 110 4.80 -17.59 -26.57
N VAL A 111 4.12 -16.53 -26.12
CA VAL A 111 3.77 -15.36 -26.92
C VAL A 111 4.17 -14.11 -26.15
N PHE A 112 4.20 -12.96 -26.79
CA PHE A 112 4.42 -11.69 -26.10
C PHE A 112 3.57 -10.56 -26.68
N THR A 113 3.42 -9.48 -25.92
CA THR A 113 2.57 -8.34 -26.25
C THR A 113 3.35 -7.03 -26.23
N ASN A 114 2.91 -6.03 -27.01
CA ASN A 114 3.50 -4.68 -26.98
C ASN A 114 2.95 -3.77 -25.86
N ALA A 115 1.92 -4.21 -25.15
CA ALA A 115 1.29 -3.54 -24.03
C ALA A 115 0.61 -4.56 -23.11
N SER A 116 0.12 -4.16 -21.94
CA SER A 116 -0.48 -5.12 -21.01
C SER A 116 -1.71 -5.82 -21.56
N ALA A 117 -1.80 -7.11 -21.30
CA ALA A 117 -2.91 -7.97 -21.69
C ALA A 117 -4.07 -7.88 -20.68
N ASN A 118 -4.50 -6.67 -20.33
CA ASN A 118 -5.58 -6.42 -19.35
C ASN A 118 -6.47 -5.20 -19.69
N THR A 119 -6.29 -4.62 -20.87
CA THR A 119 -7.09 -3.53 -21.42
C THR A 119 -8.41 -4.05 -22.01
N ALA A 120 -9.37 -3.15 -22.21
CA ALA A 120 -10.62 -3.51 -22.90
C ALA A 120 -10.39 -3.82 -24.39
N ALA A 121 -9.57 -3.01 -25.06
CA ALA A 121 -9.04 -3.32 -26.38
C ALA A 121 -7.78 -4.18 -26.23
N PRO A 122 -7.73 -5.42 -26.77
CA PRO A 122 -6.56 -6.28 -26.65
C PRO A 122 -5.30 -5.63 -27.25
N PRO A 123 -4.10 -5.85 -26.67
CA PRO A 123 -2.85 -5.44 -27.27
C PRO A 123 -2.54 -6.29 -28.51
N GLN A 124 -1.48 -5.93 -29.24
CA GLN A 124 -0.96 -6.79 -30.30
C GLN A 124 -0.17 -7.95 -29.69
N PHE A 125 -0.43 -9.16 -30.18
CA PHE A 125 0.28 -10.38 -29.79
C PHE A 125 1.27 -10.80 -30.87
N PHE A 126 2.40 -11.35 -30.43
CA PHE A 126 3.51 -11.79 -31.26
C PHE A 126 3.96 -13.19 -30.83
N SER A 127 4.39 -14.00 -31.79
CA SER A 127 4.89 -15.36 -31.56
C SER A 127 6.26 -15.62 -32.19
N ALA A 128 6.94 -14.58 -32.70
CA ALA A 128 8.28 -14.68 -33.27
C ALA A 128 9.22 -13.70 -32.57
N ALA A 129 10.30 -14.19 -31.98
CA ALA A 129 11.23 -13.39 -31.19
C ALA A 129 11.90 -12.24 -31.98
N GLY A 130 11.99 -12.35 -33.31
CA GLY A 130 12.44 -11.25 -34.17
C GLY A 130 11.55 -10.00 -34.12
N GLN A 131 10.32 -10.11 -33.62
CA GLN A 131 9.38 -9.00 -33.45
C GLN A 131 9.57 -8.27 -32.11
N LEU A 132 10.62 -8.60 -31.34
CA LEU A 132 10.98 -7.84 -30.14
C LEU A 132 11.32 -6.37 -30.44
N ASP A 133 11.69 -6.03 -31.69
CA ASP A 133 11.92 -4.65 -32.12
C ASP A 133 10.63 -3.81 -32.26
N GLU A 134 9.46 -4.44 -32.24
CA GLU A 134 8.15 -3.76 -32.27
C GLU A 134 7.74 -3.18 -30.90
N LEU A 135 8.51 -3.49 -29.84
CA LEU A 135 8.22 -3.06 -28.48
C LEU A 135 8.79 -1.67 -28.22
N ASP A 136 8.04 -0.87 -27.45
CA ASP A 136 8.53 0.42 -26.96
C ASP A 136 9.48 0.22 -25.76
N TRP A 137 10.73 -0.13 -26.06
CA TRP A 137 11.76 -0.32 -25.04
C TRP A 137 12.06 0.94 -24.23
N GLY A 138 11.86 2.13 -24.82
CA GLY A 138 12.01 3.40 -24.11
C GLY A 138 10.96 3.56 -23.00
N ALA A 139 9.73 3.15 -23.25
CA ALA A 139 8.70 3.06 -22.22
C ALA A 139 9.05 1.96 -21.21
N ILE A 140 9.29 0.72 -21.67
CA ILE A 140 9.56 -0.46 -20.81
C ILE A 140 10.71 -0.21 -19.82
N ASP A 141 11.78 0.46 -20.25
CA ASP A 141 12.96 0.76 -19.43
C ASP A 141 12.82 2.03 -18.57
N SER A 142 11.71 2.76 -18.69
CA SER A 142 11.48 3.99 -17.93
C SER A 142 11.41 3.71 -16.42
N ARG A 143 12.27 4.40 -15.68
CA ARG A 143 12.31 4.39 -14.20
C ARG A 143 11.34 5.38 -13.56
N LYS A 144 10.68 6.24 -14.36
CA LYS A 144 9.71 7.20 -13.82
C LYS A 144 8.50 6.45 -13.28
N TRP A 145 8.01 6.83 -12.11
CA TRP A 145 6.81 6.19 -11.56
C TRP A 145 5.55 6.67 -12.28
N SER A 146 5.52 7.95 -12.67
CA SER A 146 4.46 8.51 -13.51
C SER A 146 4.60 8.08 -14.97
N SER A 147 3.47 8.10 -15.67
CA SER A 147 3.39 7.95 -17.12
C SER A 147 2.74 9.21 -17.71
N PRO A 148 3.18 9.69 -18.89
CA PRO A 148 2.57 10.86 -19.53
C PRO A 148 1.08 10.69 -19.82
N ASP A 149 0.69 9.46 -20.18
CA ASP A 149 -0.68 9.05 -20.48
C ASP A 149 -0.86 7.54 -20.18
N ASP A 150 -2.11 7.09 -20.26
CA ASP A 150 -2.47 5.69 -19.96
C ASP A 150 -1.93 4.71 -21.00
N ALA A 151 -1.86 5.08 -22.29
CA ALA A 151 -1.30 4.22 -23.33
C ALA A 151 0.21 3.98 -23.13
N HIS A 152 0.95 5.00 -22.70
CA HIS A 152 2.33 4.85 -22.26
C HIS A 152 2.42 3.93 -21.05
N ARG A 153 1.56 4.10 -20.03
CA ARG A 153 1.51 3.20 -18.87
C ARG A 153 1.32 1.74 -19.29
N HIS A 154 0.44 1.48 -20.25
CA HIS A 154 0.17 0.15 -20.79
C HIS A 154 1.35 -0.45 -21.57
N ARG A 155 2.06 0.33 -22.39
CA ARG A 155 3.30 -0.09 -23.07
C ARG A 155 4.41 -0.51 -22.09
N ARG A 156 4.52 0.16 -20.94
CA ARG A 156 5.46 -0.22 -19.86
C ARG A 156 5.19 -1.57 -19.24
N MET A 157 3.95 -2.04 -19.36
CA MET A 157 3.46 -3.30 -18.84
C MET A 157 3.34 -4.36 -19.95
N ALA A 158 4.13 -4.25 -21.03
CA ALA A 158 4.28 -5.30 -22.03
C ALA A 158 4.69 -6.64 -21.37
N GLU A 159 4.12 -7.74 -21.85
CA GLU A 159 4.22 -9.05 -21.22
C GLU A 159 4.78 -10.11 -22.17
N VAL A 160 5.50 -11.09 -21.62
CA VAL A 160 5.66 -12.43 -22.17
C VAL A 160 4.66 -13.33 -21.45
N LEU A 161 3.96 -14.16 -22.20
CA LEU A 161 2.93 -15.07 -21.73
C LEU A 161 3.37 -16.50 -22.09
N VAL A 162 3.60 -17.36 -21.09
CA VAL A 162 3.99 -18.77 -21.29
C VAL A 162 2.81 -19.68 -20.99
N HIS A 163 2.40 -20.52 -21.94
CA HIS A 163 1.17 -21.30 -21.83
C HIS A 163 1.26 -22.41 -20.78
N GLY A 164 0.22 -22.53 -19.94
CA GLY A 164 0.04 -23.61 -18.97
C GLY A 164 0.88 -23.47 -17.70
N GLN A 165 2.21 -23.65 -17.80
CA GLN A 165 3.08 -23.70 -16.63
C GLN A 165 4.54 -23.36 -16.94
N LEU A 166 5.28 -22.92 -15.92
CA LEU A 166 6.71 -22.66 -15.97
C LEU A 166 7.39 -23.14 -14.66
N PRO A 167 8.37 -24.06 -14.71
CA PRO A 167 9.08 -24.51 -13.52
C PRO A 167 9.77 -23.34 -12.79
N VAL A 168 9.82 -23.38 -11.46
CA VAL A 168 10.50 -22.34 -10.67
C VAL A 168 11.99 -22.22 -11.03
N THR A 169 12.61 -23.34 -11.38
CA THR A 169 14.01 -23.46 -11.84
C THR A 169 14.26 -22.90 -13.24
N SER A 170 13.21 -22.47 -13.96
CA SER A 170 13.39 -21.71 -15.20
C SER A 170 13.81 -20.25 -14.93
N ALA A 171 13.58 -19.77 -13.71
CA ALA A 171 14.15 -18.50 -13.27
C ALA A 171 15.65 -18.68 -13.00
N VAL A 172 16.44 -17.65 -13.31
CA VAL A 172 17.88 -17.60 -13.01
C VAL A 172 18.16 -16.99 -11.64
N ARG A 173 17.31 -16.03 -11.20
CA ARG A 173 17.43 -15.35 -9.91
C ARG A 173 16.07 -15.18 -9.26
N CYS A 174 16.04 -15.29 -7.93
CA CYS A 174 14.98 -14.78 -7.07
C CYS A 174 15.52 -13.56 -6.33
N VAL A 175 15.10 -12.38 -6.77
CA VAL A 175 15.52 -11.10 -6.20
C VAL A 175 14.60 -10.76 -5.03
N VAL A 176 15.20 -10.52 -3.87
CA VAL A 176 14.51 -10.19 -2.62
C VAL A 176 14.90 -8.80 -2.14
N TRP A 177 14.05 -8.21 -1.30
CA TRP A 177 14.20 -6.85 -0.81
C TRP A 177 15.54 -6.60 -0.09
N ASN A 178 15.94 -7.50 0.83
CA ASN A 178 17.20 -7.42 1.57
C ASN A 178 17.61 -8.80 2.13
N ASP A 179 18.75 -8.86 2.83
CA ASP A 179 19.27 -10.10 3.42
C ASP A 179 18.35 -10.73 4.49
N TRP A 180 17.55 -9.91 5.19
CA TRP A 180 16.58 -10.44 6.13
C TRP A 180 15.48 -11.23 5.41
N VAL A 181 14.96 -10.71 4.30
CA VAL A 181 14.01 -11.44 3.45
C VAL A 181 14.68 -12.65 2.80
N LYS A 182 15.95 -12.54 2.39
CA LYS A 182 16.73 -13.67 1.86
C LYS A 182 16.72 -14.85 2.84
N GLY A 183 17.03 -14.61 4.11
CA GLY A 183 17.00 -15.65 5.14
C GLY A 183 15.60 -16.27 5.33
N ARG A 184 14.52 -15.49 5.19
CA ARG A 184 13.14 -16.01 5.20
C ARG A 184 12.86 -16.92 4.01
N VAL A 185 13.27 -16.51 2.81
CA VAL A 185 13.11 -17.30 1.58
C VAL A 185 13.93 -18.59 1.67
N GLU A 186 15.20 -18.51 2.04
CA GLU A 186 16.08 -19.67 2.23
C GLU A 186 15.49 -20.69 3.21
N LYS A 187 14.90 -20.21 4.31
CA LYS A 187 14.21 -21.08 5.29
C LYS A 187 13.00 -21.80 4.69
N ILE A 188 12.21 -21.14 3.83
CA ILE A 188 11.04 -21.75 3.19
C ILE A 188 11.47 -22.72 2.08
N VAL A 189 12.48 -22.35 1.29
CA VAL A 189 13.03 -23.15 0.19
C VAL A 189 13.73 -24.40 0.71
N GLY A 190 14.49 -24.29 1.80
CA GLY A 190 15.28 -25.38 2.35
C GLY A 190 16.27 -25.93 1.31
N GLY A 191 16.22 -27.24 1.06
CA GLY A 191 17.08 -27.92 0.08
C GLY A 191 16.44 -28.12 -1.30
N ALA A 192 15.26 -27.54 -1.56
CA ALA A 192 14.58 -27.72 -2.83
C ALA A 192 15.33 -26.99 -3.99
N PRO A 193 15.29 -27.53 -5.23
CA PRO A 193 15.82 -26.81 -6.39
C PRO A 193 15.12 -25.46 -6.57
N PHE A 194 15.89 -24.38 -6.54
CA PHE A 194 15.38 -23.01 -6.58
C PHE A 194 16.40 -22.08 -7.25
N PRO A 195 15.97 -21.01 -7.95
CA PRO A 195 16.88 -19.99 -8.47
C PRO A 195 17.76 -19.37 -7.38
N THR A 196 18.91 -18.85 -7.78
CA THR A 196 19.83 -18.16 -6.86
C THR A 196 19.12 -16.98 -6.18
N ILE A 197 19.14 -16.94 -4.85
CA ILE A 197 18.51 -15.88 -4.07
C ILE A 197 19.48 -14.72 -3.87
N VAL A 198 19.11 -13.53 -4.33
CA VAL A 198 19.94 -12.32 -4.30
C VAL A 198 19.20 -11.16 -3.64
N SER A 199 19.87 -10.47 -2.72
CA SER A 199 19.41 -9.24 -2.08
C SER A 199 19.96 -8.05 -2.88
N GLY A 200 19.12 -7.49 -3.74
CA GLY A 200 19.52 -6.49 -4.72
C GLY A 200 19.87 -7.06 -6.10
N GLY A 201 19.83 -6.19 -7.11
CA GLY A 201 20.07 -6.55 -8.51
C GLY A 201 20.54 -5.35 -9.33
N ASP A 202 20.90 -5.59 -10.59
CA ASP A 202 21.43 -4.58 -11.51
C ASP A 202 20.39 -3.50 -11.88
N ARG A 203 19.11 -3.80 -11.63
CA ARG A 203 17.96 -2.92 -11.88
C ARG A 203 17.11 -2.80 -10.62
N SER A 204 16.47 -1.64 -10.47
CA SER A 204 15.50 -1.42 -9.40
C SER A 204 14.20 -2.17 -9.70
N HIS A 205 13.71 -2.91 -8.72
CA HIS A 205 12.42 -3.62 -8.74
C HIS A 205 11.35 -2.94 -7.88
N TRP A 206 11.78 -2.12 -6.93
CA TRP A 206 10.94 -1.61 -5.86
C TRP A 206 10.74 -0.10 -5.92
N PHE A 207 9.65 0.34 -5.33
CA PHE A 207 9.30 1.74 -5.13
C PHE A 207 9.76 2.16 -3.73
N ASN A 208 10.91 2.83 -3.67
CA ASN A 208 11.52 3.26 -2.41
C ASN A 208 11.11 4.68 -2.03
N ASN A 209 11.07 4.99 -0.73
CA ASN A 209 10.75 6.31 -0.21
C ASN A 209 11.76 7.35 -0.70
N LEU A 210 11.30 8.28 -1.55
CA LEU A 210 12.11 9.31 -2.16
C LEU A 210 12.36 10.51 -1.24
N GLU A 211 11.56 10.67 -0.19
CA GLU A 211 11.70 11.74 0.81
C GLU A 211 12.80 11.39 1.80
N LEU A 212 12.73 10.20 2.42
CA LEU A 212 13.70 9.75 3.42
C LEU A 212 15.02 9.28 2.81
N LYS A 213 14.99 8.75 1.58
CA LYS A 213 16.16 8.19 0.87
C LYS A 213 16.93 7.14 1.68
N ASP A 214 16.25 6.46 2.60
CA ASP A 214 16.77 5.44 3.50
C ASP A 214 16.63 4.01 2.93
N GLY A 215 16.08 3.89 1.71
CA GLY A 215 15.82 2.61 1.07
C GLY A 215 14.56 1.91 1.57
N SER A 216 13.74 2.56 2.41
CA SER A 216 12.45 2.01 2.86
C SER A 216 11.39 2.00 1.76
N SER A 217 10.32 1.23 1.95
CA SER A 217 9.17 1.21 1.03
C SER A 217 8.51 2.59 0.91
N VAL A 218 8.12 2.98 -0.30
CA VAL A 218 7.36 4.22 -0.55
C VAL A 218 6.03 4.24 0.21
N VAL A 219 5.38 3.08 0.36
CA VAL A 219 4.15 2.91 1.12
C VAL A 219 4.36 1.79 2.12
N LYS A 220 4.04 2.05 3.38
CA LYS A 220 4.07 1.05 4.45
C LYS A 220 2.88 0.10 4.30
N GLY A 221 3.18 -1.19 4.23
CA GLY A 221 2.16 -2.23 4.18
C GLY A 221 1.58 -2.54 5.56
N PRO A 222 0.64 -3.49 5.65
CA PRO A 222 -0.08 -3.79 6.88
C PRO A 222 0.83 -4.30 8.01
N GLY A 223 1.85 -5.10 7.71
CA GLY A 223 2.81 -5.58 8.69
C GLY A 223 3.71 -4.47 9.22
N GLU A 224 4.21 -3.59 8.33
CA GLU A 224 4.98 -2.41 8.74
C GLU A 224 4.14 -1.47 9.63
N ILE A 225 2.90 -1.16 9.23
CA ILE A 225 2.00 -0.29 10.00
C ILE A 225 1.74 -0.89 11.40
N ALA A 226 1.40 -2.18 11.47
CA ALA A 226 1.14 -2.86 12.74
C ALA A 226 2.38 -2.86 13.65
N GLY A 227 3.57 -3.09 13.09
CA GLY A 227 4.84 -3.04 13.82
C GLY A 227 5.14 -1.66 14.41
N ILE A 228 4.96 -0.60 13.62
CA ILE A 228 5.17 0.79 14.08
C ILE A 228 4.16 1.17 15.17
N TYR A 229 2.88 0.82 14.97
CA TYR A 229 1.83 1.02 15.98
C TYR A 229 2.14 0.30 17.29
N ALA A 230 2.57 -0.97 17.22
CA ALA A 230 2.91 -1.76 18.39
C ALA A 230 4.13 -1.17 19.13
N ALA A 231 5.15 -0.73 18.40
CA ALA A 231 6.31 -0.07 18.99
C ALA A 231 5.93 1.22 19.73
N ALA A 232 5.06 2.05 19.15
CA ALA A 232 4.56 3.25 19.79
C ALA A 232 3.71 2.93 21.04
N CYS A 233 2.87 1.89 20.99
CA CYS A 233 2.11 1.42 22.15
C CYS A 233 3.03 1.00 23.30
N ASN A 234 4.08 0.23 22.99
CA ASN A 234 5.05 -0.23 23.99
C ASN A 234 5.81 0.95 24.60
N TYR A 235 6.31 1.86 23.76
CA TYR A 235 7.00 3.06 24.23
C TYR A 235 6.11 3.91 25.15
N VAL A 236 4.86 4.15 24.76
CA VAL A 236 3.93 4.92 25.60
C VAL A 236 3.63 4.18 26.90
N ALA A 237 3.38 2.87 26.86
CA ALA A 237 3.13 2.09 28.08
C ALA A 237 4.30 2.15 29.08
N GLU A 238 5.53 2.17 28.59
CA GLU A 238 6.74 2.26 29.41
C GLU A 238 7.00 3.66 29.97
N ASN A 239 6.46 4.72 29.36
CA ASN A 239 6.80 6.11 29.68
C ASN A 239 5.63 6.97 30.20
N ILE A 240 4.39 6.49 30.12
CA ILE A 240 3.19 7.20 30.58
C ILE A 240 3.32 7.60 32.07
N GLY A 241 3.00 8.85 32.37
CA GLY A 241 3.02 9.38 33.74
C GLY A 241 4.40 9.73 34.30
N LYS A 242 5.50 9.57 33.55
CA LYS A 242 6.84 9.99 34.00
C LYS A 242 7.01 11.51 34.07
N HIS A 243 6.26 12.26 33.26
CA HIS A 243 6.39 13.72 33.12
C HIS A 243 5.18 14.49 33.68
N VAL A 244 4.45 13.92 34.65
CA VAL A 244 3.23 14.53 35.23
C VAL A 244 3.44 15.97 35.70
N THR A 245 4.62 16.28 36.26
CA THR A 245 4.93 17.60 36.84
C THR A 245 5.35 18.65 35.80
N THR A 246 5.84 18.22 34.64
CA THR A 246 6.35 19.10 33.58
C THR A 246 5.41 19.20 32.38
N ALA A 247 4.43 18.30 32.28
CA ALA A 247 3.49 18.25 31.16
C ALA A 247 2.64 19.53 31.05
N ALA A 248 2.50 20.03 29.82
CA ALA A 248 1.71 21.22 29.51
C ALA A 248 0.21 21.04 29.83
N PHE A 249 -0.32 19.82 29.65
CA PHE A 249 -1.72 19.49 29.92
C PHE A 249 -1.81 18.48 31.06
N LYS A 250 -2.64 18.77 32.06
CA LYS A 250 -2.83 17.87 33.21
C LYS A 250 -3.35 16.48 32.80
N ASN A 251 -4.26 16.42 31.83
CA ASN A 251 -4.90 15.20 31.36
C ASN A 251 -5.54 15.42 29.97
N LEU A 252 -6.12 14.36 29.39
CA LEU A 252 -6.78 14.43 28.07
C LEU A 252 -7.94 15.43 27.99
N THR A 253 -8.65 15.72 29.08
CA THR A 253 -9.71 16.73 29.07
C THR A 253 -9.13 18.14 28.92
N ALA A 254 -8.01 18.42 29.61
CA ALA A 254 -7.30 19.69 29.44
C ALA A 254 -6.69 19.82 28.04
N LEU A 255 -6.13 18.72 27.49
CA LEU A 255 -5.64 18.69 26.11
C LEU A 255 -6.74 19.05 25.11
N LEU A 256 -7.91 18.40 25.22
CA LEU A 256 -9.03 18.68 24.32
C LEU A 256 -9.50 20.14 24.43
N ALA A 257 -9.57 20.68 25.65
CA ALA A 257 -9.90 22.11 25.84
C ALA A 257 -8.86 23.03 25.18
N GLY A 258 -7.57 22.69 25.27
CA GLY A 258 -6.49 23.38 24.59
C GLY A 258 -6.65 23.37 23.07
N LEU A 259 -6.81 22.19 22.47
CA LEU A 259 -6.97 22.01 21.02
C LEU A 259 -8.19 22.77 20.46
N ARG A 260 -9.30 22.82 21.22
CA ARG A 260 -10.50 23.60 20.87
C ARG A 260 -10.24 25.11 20.90
N ALA A 261 -9.43 25.59 21.84
CA ALA A 261 -9.14 27.01 22.00
C ALA A 261 -8.07 27.48 20.99
N ASP A 262 -7.03 26.68 20.80
CA ASP A 262 -5.94 26.92 19.88
C ASP A 262 -5.41 25.59 19.34
N PHE A 263 -5.57 25.37 18.03
CA PHE A 263 -5.03 24.19 17.38
C PHE A 263 -3.51 24.08 17.53
N GLY A 264 -2.79 25.20 17.56
CA GLY A 264 -1.33 25.25 17.70
C GLY A 264 -0.82 25.05 19.14
N CYS A 265 -1.65 24.59 20.08
CA CYS A 265 -1.30 24.48 21.49
C CYS A 265 -0.25 23.40 21.82
N LEU A 266 0.16 22.57 20.86
CA LEU A 266 1.24 21.58 20.99
C LEU A 266 2.35 21.91 19.99
N PRO A 267 3.63 21.57 20.30
CA PRO A 267 4.72 21.75 19.35
C PRO A 267 4.44 21.12 17.97
N HIS A 268 3.92 19.90 17.94
CA HIS A 268 3.63 19.18 16.69
C HIS A 268 2.46 19.78 15.89
N THR A 269 1.42 20.29 16.55
CA THR A 269 0.27 20.91 15.86
C THR A 269 0.57 22.34 15.42
N ALA A 270 1.42 23.07 16.15
CA ALA A 270 1.91 24.40 15.76
C ALA A 270 2.60 24.39 14.39
N GLU A 271 3.36 23.33 14.09
CA GLU A 271 4.03 23.15 12.80
C GLU A 271 3.06 23.08 11.60
N LEU A 272 1.84 22.59 11.84
CA LEU A 272 0.79 22.45 10.83
C LEU A 272 0.01 23.75 10.57
N VAL A 273 0.07 24.74 11.47
CA VAL A 273 -0.68 26.00 11.36
C VAL A 273 -0.22 26.79 10.14
N GLY A 274 -1.04 26.85 9.09
CA GLY A 274 -0.67 27.51 7.84
C GLY A 274 0.25 26.69 6.93
N LEU A 275 0.44 25.40 7.21
CA LEU A 275 1.19 24.50 6.32
C LEU A 275 0.36 24.25 5.05
N SER A 276 0.83 24.76 3.91
CA SER A 276 0.15 24.59 2.62
C SER A 276 0.25 23.13 2.14
N SER A 277 -0.83 22.59 1.57
CA SER A 277 -0.86 21.25 0.98
C SER A 277 -0.97 21.33 -0.54
N ALA A 278 -0.25 20.44 -1.25
CA ALA A 278 -0.29 20.32 -2.71
C ALA A 278 -1.50 19.51 -3.22
N ASN A 279 -2.48 19.21 -2.37
CA ASN A 279 -3.65 18.46 -2.76
C ASN A 279 -4.47 19.23 -3.81
N GLY A 280 -4.64 18.63 -5.00
CA GLY A 280 -5.39 19.24 -6.11
C GLY A 280 -6.90 19.40 -5.86
N VAL A 281 -7.38 18.87 -4.74
CA VAL A 281 -8.80 18.82 -4.35
C VAL A 281 -9.15 19.93 -3.34
N HIS A 282 -8.23 20.26 -2.42
CA HIS A 282 -8.39 21.32 -1.43
C HIS A 282 -7.18 22.23 -1.38
N LYS A 283 -7.40 23.54 -1.53
CA LYS A 283 -6.36 24.58 -1.39
C LYS A 283 -6.16 25.03 0.06
N HIS A 284 -6.75 24.33 1.03
CA HIS A 284 -6.64 24.68 2.43
C HIS A 284 -5.31 24.21 3.02
N THR A 285 -4.84 24.91 4.04
CA THR A 285 -3.72 24.48 4.86
C THR A 285 -4.13 23.30 5.74
N VAL A 286 -3.16 22.52 6.21
CA VAL A 286 -3.43 21.30 6.99
C VAL A 286 -4.31 21.61 8.22
N ASP A 287 -4.03 22.70 8.95
CA ASP A 287 -4.82 23.10 10.11
C ASP A 287 -6.27 23.47 9.79
N VAL A 288 -6.53 24.06 8.62
CA VAL A 288 -7.88 24.41 8.18
C VAL A 288 -8.66 23.15 7.82
N HIS A 289 -8.03 22.19 7.13
CA HIS A 289 -8.63 20.88 6.87
C HIS A 289 -8.96 20.17 8.19
N THR A 290 -8.01 20.09 9.12
CA THR A 290 -8.22 19.44 10.42
C THR A 290 -9.40 20.04 11.19
N LYS A 291 -9.56 21.36 11.19
CA LYS A 291 -10.71 22.03 11.83
C LYS A 291 -12.05 21.70 11.14
N ASP A 292 -12.08 21.57 9.81
CA ASP A 292 -13.28 21.14 9.08
C ASP A 292 -13.65 19.68 9.41
N VAL A 293 -12.67 18.78 9.48
CA VAL A 293 -12.87 17.38 9.92
C VAL A 293 -13.49 17.35 11.33
N VAL A 294 -12.96 18.12 12.27
CA VAL A 294 -13.52 18.19 13.63
C VAL A 294 -14.95 18.73 13.59
N GLN A 295 -15.23 19.81 12.87
CA GLN A 295 -16.57 20.37 12.75
C GLN A 295 -17.57 19.35 12.20
N ARG A 296 -17.19 18.60 11.16
CA ARG A 296 -18.01 17.55 10.56
C ARG A 296 -18.25 16.41 11.53
N LEU A 297 -17.20 15.92 12.19
CA LEU A 297 -17.30 14.87 13.20
C LEU A 297 -18.32 15.24 14.29
N LEU A 298 -18.24 16.47 14.82
CA LEU A 298 -19.16 16.95 15.86
C LEU A 298 -20.62 17.06 15.40
N ALA A 299 -20.84 17.18 14.09
CA ALA A 299 -22.18 17.24 13.48
C ALA A 299 -22.74 15.84 13.14
N LEU A 300 -21.96 14.76 13.25
CA LEU A 300 -22.41 13.42 12.91
C LEU A 300 -23.39 12.86 13.96
N PRO A 301 -24.52 12.26 13.54
CA PRO A 301 -25.37 11.47 14.42
C PRO A 301 -24.59 10.35 15.13
N GLU A 302 -23.65 9.72 14.42
CA GLU A 302 -22.78 8.67 14.94
C GLU A 302 -21.91 9.16 16.11
N TYR A 303 -21.38 10.39 16.02
CA TYR A 303 -20.65 11.00 17.14
C TYR A 303 -21.60 11.31 18.31
N ALA A 304 -22.80 11.81 18.03
CA ALA A 304 -23.78 12.14 19.07
C ALA A 304 -24.21 10.92 19.89
N SER A 305 -24.26 9.72 19.29
CA SER A 305 -24.59 8.46 19.96
C SER A 305 -23.47 7.87 20.82
N LEU A 306 -22.21 8.29 20.62
CA LEU A 306 -21.08 7.79 21.40
C LEU A 306 -21.20 8.16 22.89
N SER A 307 -20.66 7.30 23.75
CA SER A 307 -20.51 7.60 25.18
C SER A 307 -19.39 8.64 25.43
N GLU A 308 -19.35 9.23 26.62
CA GLU A 308 -18.47 10.37 26.93
C GLU A 308 -16.98 10.08 26.72
N ARG A 309 -16.53 8.85 26.99
CA ARG A 309 -15.12 8.46 26.78
C ARG A 309 -14.79 8.41 25.28
N PRO A 310 -15.46 7.60 24.44
CA PRO A 310 -15.27 7.60 22.99
C PRO A 310 -15.38 9.00 22.36
N LYS A 311 -16.40 9.80 22.71
CA LYS A 311 -16.54 11.20 22.21
C LYS A 311 -15.25 12.01 22.38
N LYS A 312 -14.71 11.98 23.60
CA LYS A 312 -13.45 12.67 23.90
C LYS A 312 -12.28 12.12 23.11
N LEU A 313 -12.16 10.80 22.97
CA LEU A 313 -11.02 10.19 22.29
C LEU A 313 -11.05 10.45 20.78
N VAL A 314 -12.21 10.27 20.13
CA VAL A 314 -12.33 10.49 18.68
C VAL A 314 -12.19 11.96 18.31
N GLU A 315 -12.63 12.89 19.16
CA GLU A 315 -12.43 14.31 18.90
C GLU A 315 -10.96 14.73 19.04
N ILE A 316 -10.24 14.22 20.06
CA ILE A 316 -8.78 14.42 20.16
C ILE A 316 -8.09 13.79 18.94
N ALA A 317 -8.48 12.57 18.55
CA ALA A 317 -7.93 11.92 17.37
C ALA A 317 -8.22 12.71 16.08
N ALA A 318 -9.38 13.35 15.95
CA ALA A 318 -9.70 14.20 14.80
C ALA A 318 -8.80 15.44 14.72
N TYR A 319 -8.48 16.07 15.86
CA TYR A 319 -7.46 17.13 15.87
C TYR A 319 -6.07 16.60 15.49
N LEU A 320 -5.77 15.33 15.78
CA LEU A 320 -4.42 14.79 15.64
C LEU A 320 -4.23 13.86 14.43
N HIS A 321 -5.26 13.55 13.64
CA HIS A 321 -5.21 12.51 12.61
C HIS A 321 -4.10 12.78 11.58
N ASP A 322 -3.89 14.05 11.28
CA ASP A 322 -2.98 14.54 10.25
C ASP A 322 -1.63 15.04 10.79
N ILE A 323 -1.31 14.87 12.08
CA ILE A 323 -0.06 15.42 12.65
C ILE A 323 1.19 14.91 11.94
N GLY A 324 1.16 13.67 11.44
CA GLY A 324 2.26 13.09 10.69
C GLY A 324 2.49 13.69 9.31
N LYS A 325 1.69 14.68 8.88
CA LYS A 325 2.00 15.56 7.73
C LYS A 325 3.05 16.61 8.10
N GLY A 326 3.30 16.86 9.38
CA GLY A 326 4.38 17.71 9.87
C GLY A 326 5.69 16.93 10.05
N PRO A 327 6.74 17.57 10.62
CA PRO A 327 6.85 19.02 10.81
C PRO A 327 6.97 19.78 9.47
N ARG A 328 6.83 21.11 9.49
CA ARG A 328 6.95 21.93 8.28
C ARG A 328 8.32 21.81 7.62
N SER A 329 9.35 21.57 8.44
CA SER A 329 10.74 21.42 8.00
C SER A 329 10.94 20.30 6.96
N ARG A 330 10.10 19.26 6.95
CA ARG A 330 10.11 18.20 5.91
C ARG A 330 9.86 18.74 4.50
N TRP A 331 9.11 19.82 4.39
CA TRP A 331 8.62 20.34 3.11
C TRP A 331 9.45 21.47 2.54
N VAL A 332 10.56 21.87 3.18
CA VAL A 332 11.41 22.99 2.72
C VAL A 332 11.90 22.78 1.30
N ASN A 333 12.37 21.57 0.96
CA ASN A 333 12.82 21.23 -0.40
C ASN A 333 11.69 21.23 -1.44
N ASN A 334 10.44 21.21 -0.98
CA ASN A 334 9.23 21.27 -1.80
C ASN A 334 8.59 22.68 -1.80
N GLY A 335 9.38 23.71 -1.49
CA GLY A 335 8.92 25.10 -1.43
C GLY A 335 8.04 25.41 -0.22
N GLY A 336 8.14 24.60 0.84
CA GLY A 336 7.28 24.70 2.03
C GLY A 336 5.87 24.12 1.83
N VAL A 337 5.64 23.37 0.75
CA VAL A 337 4.34 22.78 0.43
C VAL A 337 4.36 21.29 0.72
N GLN A 338 3.45 20.86 1.61
CA GLN A 338 3.20 19.47 1.95
C GLN A 338 2.76 18.68 0.71
N LYS A 339 3.44 17.57 0.41
CA LYS A 339 3.09 16.66 -0.70
C LYS A 339 2.31 15.47 -0.17
N VAL A 340 1.52 14.84 -1.04
CA VAL A 340 0.81 13.60 -0.71
C VAL A 340 1.79 12.60 -0.09
N ASP A 341 1.51 12.21 1.15
CA ASP A 341 2.31 11.28 1.92
C ASP A 341 1.42 10.12 2.38
N PRO A 342 1.50 8.94 1.74
CA PRO A 342 0.69 7.79 2.12
C PRO A 342 1.08 7.22 3.50
N ASN A 343 2.21 7.63 4.07
CA ASN A 343 2.76 7.14 5.33
C ASN A 343 2.58 8.14 6.49
N HIS A 344 1.93 9.29 6.27
CA HIS A 344 1.68 10.25 7.34
C HIS A 344 0.98 9.64 8.59
N PRO A 345 0.09 8.61 8.51
CA PRO A 345 -0.51 8.04 9.71
C PRO A 345 0.52 7.31 10.59
N VAL A 346 1.52 6.65 9.99
CA VAL A 346 2.60 6.02 10.77
C VAL A 346 3.69 7.01 11.15
N GLY A 347 3.93 8.03 10.33
CA GLY A 347 4.81 9.16 10.69
C GLY A 347 4.32 9.94 11.91
N ALA A 348 3.02 9.90 12.19
CA ALA A 348 2.42 10.49 13.39
C ALA A 348 2.77 9.73 14.68
N MET A 349 3.22 8.47 14.62
CA MET A 349 3.32 7.61 15.81
C MET A 349 4.36 8.10 16.82
N GLU A 350 5.50 8.62 16.37
CA GLU A 350 6.49 9.24 17.26
C GLU A 350 5.94 10.52 17.91
N MET A 351 5.21 11.34 17.15
CA MET A 351 4.58 12.55 17.66
C MET A 351 3.46 12.24 18.67
N MET A 352 2.65 11.22 18.39
CA MET A 352 1.62 10.75 19.32
C MET A 352 2.25 10.22 20.61
N ALA A 353 3.36 9.48 20.51
CA ALA A 353 4.09 9.00 21.67
C ALA A 353 4.56 10.18 22.55
N ASP A 354 5.21 11.17 21.95
CA ASP A 354 5.65 12.40 22.62
C ASP A 354 4.48 13.18 23.26
N ILE A 355 3.35 13.33 22.56
CA ILE A 355 2.17 14.00 23.12
C ILE A 355 1.67 13.27 24.37
N LEU A 356 1.55 11.94 24.30
CA LEU A 356 0.96 11.13 25.35
C LEU A 356 1.89 10.88 26.56
N THR A 357 3.21 11.04 26.40
CA THR A 357 4.19 10.83 27.49
C THR A 357 4.79 12.13 28.04
N GLU A 358 4.96 13.16 27.20
CA GLU A 358 5.65 14.41 27.57
C GLU A 358 4.69 15.58 27.74
N ASN A 359 3.63 15.66 26.93
CA ASN A 359 2.76 16.83 26.89
C ASN A 359 1.48 16.66 27.72
N VAL A 360 1.08 15.41 28.01
CA VAL A 360 -0.10 15.11 28.84
C VAL A 360 0.30 14.34 30.10
N GLY A 361 0.08 14.95 31.27
CA GLY A 361 0.56 14.40 32.53
C GLY A 361 -0.11 13.09 32.92
N THR A 362 -1.44 13.01 32.89
CA THR A 362 -2.17 11.78 33.24
C THR A 362 -3.01 11.29 32.07
N VAL A 363 -2.68 10.09 31.59
CA VAL A 363 -3.40 9.37 30.53
C VAL A 363 -3.64 7.93 30.99
N LYS A 364 -4.85 7.39 30.76
CA LYS A 364 -5.10 5.96 31.00
C LYS A 364 -4.45 5.14 29.88
N PRO A 365 -3.75 4.03 30.15
CA PRO A 365 -3.13 3.20 29.11
C PRO A 365 -4.09 2.78 27.99
N SER A 366 -5.33 2.42 28.34
CA SER A 366 -6.35 2.08 27.34
C SER A 366 -6.74 3.27 26.45
N SER A 367 -6.83 4.48 27.01
CA SER A 367 -7.08 5.70 26.22
C SER A 367 -5.89 6.05 25.32
N ALA A 368 -4.66 5.87 25.79
CA ALA A 368 -3.46 6.09 24.97
C ALA A 368 -3.42 5.14 23.77
N ARG A 369 -3.67 3.83 24.01
CA ARG A 369 -3.73 2.81 22.94
C ARG A 369 -4.80 3.12 21.91
N THR A 370 -6.02 3.48 22.34
CA THR A 370 -7.09 3.88 21.42
C THR A 370 -6.74 5.14 20.62
N LEU A 371 -6.12 6.17 21.23
CA LEU A 371 -5.70 7.38 20.49
C LEU A 371 -4.62 7.07 19.44
N LEU A 372 -3.61 6.29 19.80
CA LEU A 372 -2.59 5.82 18.86
C LEU A 372 -3.25 5.07 17.69
N LYS A 373 -4.22 4.20 17.98
CA LYS A 373 -4.93 3.41 16.97
C LYS A 373 -5.73 4.29 16.02
N LEU A 374 -6.56 5.18 16.55
CA LEU A 374 -7.40 6.07 15.75
C LEU A 374 -6.54 6.93 14.81
N VAL A 375 -5.43 7.49 15.29
CA VAL A 375 -4.53 8.30 14.44
C VAL A 375 -3.77 7.44 13.42
N CYS A 376 -3.24 6.27 13.83
CA CYS A 376 -2.49 5.38 12.94
C CYS A 376 -3.33 4.81 11.79
N TYR A 377 -4.62 4.60 12.03
CA TYR A 377 -5.54 3.94 11.11
C TYR A 377 -6.67 4.84 10.60
N HIS A 378 -6.64 6.16 10.81
CA HIS A 378 -7.76 7.04 10.43
C HIS A 378 -8.16 6.92 8.94
N ASP A 379 -7.18 6.75 8.04
CA ASP A 379 -7.37 6.57 6.60
C ASP A 379 -8.00 5.21 6.22
N LEU A 380 -7.98 4.21 7.12
CA LEU A 380 -8.27 2.81 6.80
C LEU A 380 -9.67 2.62 6.20
N VAL A 381 -10.69 3.23 6.79
CA VAL A 381 -12.08 3.10 6.29
C VAL A 381 -12.22 3.73 4.91
N GLY A 382 -11.63 4.90 4.69
CA GLY A 382 -11.61 5.56 3.38
C GLY A 382 -10.84 4.76 2.33
N ASP A 383 -9.70 4.19 2.70
CA ASP A 383 -8.88 3.34 1.83
C ASP A 383 -9.62 2.05 1.42
N VAL A 384 -10.39 1.43 2.33
CA VAL A 384 -11.21 0.24 2.02
C VAL A 384 -12.36 0.60 1.07
N LEU A 385 -13.03 1.73 1.30
CA LEU A 385 -14.16 2.17 0.47
C LEU A 385 -13.75 2.66 -0.92
N GLY A 386 -12.55 3.24 -1.05
CA GLY A 386 -12.16 3.99 -2.26
C GLY A 386 -10.86 3.55 -2.94
N LYS A 387 -9.95 2.86 -2.25
CA LYS A 387 -8.58 2.58 -2.76
C LYS A 387 -8.22 1.09 -2.82
N GLY A 388 -9.20 0.20 -2.60
CA GLY A 388 -9.01 -1.24 -2.75
C GLY A 388 -8.22 -1.90 -1.62
N ARG A 389 -8.16 -1.25 -0.44
CA ARG A 389 -7.61 -1.86 0.78
C ARG A 389 -8.56 -2.94 1.29
N ASP A 390 -8.00 -4.02 1.82
CA ASP A 390 -8.75 -5.19 2.30
C ASP A 390 -9.53 -4.85 3.57
N GLU A 391 -10.84 -5.09 3.56
CA GLU A 391 -11.73 -4.85 4.71
C GLU A 391 -11.36 -5.69 5.93
N GLN A 392 -10.73 -6.85 5.75
CA GLN A 392 -10.28 -7.68 6.86
C GLN A 392 -9.27 -6.93 7.74
N GLN A 393 -8.56 -5.93 7.20
CA GLN A 393 -7.66 -5.09 7.99
C GLN A 393 -8.41 -4.26 9.05
N ILE A 394 -9.66 -3.86 8.82
CA ILE A 394 -10.47 -3.16 9.84
C ILE A 394 -10.70 -4.10 11.02
N VAL A 395 -11.17 -5.32 10.74
CA VAL A 395 -11.44 -6.35 11.76
C VAL A 395 -10.17 -6.71 12.53
N ASN A 396 -9.02 -6.76 11.87
CA ASN A 396 -7.76 -7.13 12.51
C ASN A 396 -7.21 -6.07 13.49
N VAL A 397 -7.64 -4.80 13.38
CA VAL A 397 -7.05 -3.71 14.18
C VAL A 397 -7.93 -3.25 15.34
N ILE A 398 -9.26 -3.40 15.24
CA ILE A 398 -10.21 -2.99 16.27
C ILE A 398 -10.38 -4.08 17.34
N ASP A 399 -10.54 -3.66 18.60
CA ASP A 399 -10.74 -4.58 19.72
C ASP A 399 -12.21 -4.68 20.18
N ASP A 400 -13.01 -3.64 19.95
CA ASP A 400 -14.40 -3.55 20.40
C ASP A 400 -15.27 -2.64 19.49
N GLU A 401 -16.58 -2.62 19.75
CA GLU A 401 -17.57 -1.84 18.99
C GLU A 401 -17.36 -0.33 19.14
N ASP A 402 -16.92 0.16 20.32
CA ASP A 402 -16.59 1.57 20.54
C ASP A 402 -15.49 2.03 19.57
N GLU A 403 -14.44 1.22 19.38
CA GLU A 403 -13.35 1.52 18.44
C GLU A 403 -13.79 1.47 16.98
N LEU A 404 -14.68 0.53 16.62
CA LEU A 404 -15.28 0.48 15.30
C LEU A 404 -16.06 1.77 15.01
N ASP A 405 -16.91 2.20 15.95
CA ASP A 405 -17.73 3.40 15.83
C ASP A 405 -16.87 4.65 15.66
N MET A 406 -15.85 4.81 16.50
CA MET A 406 -14.93 5.95 16.42
C MET A 406 -14.17 5.97 15.10
N LEU A 407 -13.71 4.83 14.61
CA LEU A 407 -12.95 4.75 13.35
C LEU A 407 -13.82 5.11 12.15
N PHE A 408 -15.07 4.63 12.11
CA PHE A 408 -16.02 4.99 11.06
C PHE A 408 -16.45 6.45 11.12
N ALA A 409 -16.71 6.99 12.32
CA ALA A 409 -17.05 8.40 12.49
C ALA A 409 -15.90 9.33 12.04
N LEU A 410 -14.66 9.01 12.42
CA LEU A 410 -13.48 9.76 12.00
C LEU A 410 -13.26 9.67 10.49
N GLY A 411 -13.30 8.46 9.92
CA GLY A 411 -13.15 8.25 8.47
C GLY A 411 -14.23 8.95 7.65
N LYS A 412 -15.48 8.97 8.13
CA LYS A 412 -16.59 9.70 7.51
C LYS A 412 -16.36 11.21 7.52
N ALA A 413 -15.95 11.75 8.68
CA ALA A 413 -15.68 13.18 8.82
C ALA A 413 -14.52 13.63 7.92
N ASP A 414 -13.45 12.85 7.83
CA ASP A 414 -12.30 13.16 6.97
C ASP A 414 -12.63 13.06 5.48
N ALA A 415 -13.26 11.96 5.05
CA ALA A 415 -13.66 11.79 3.65
C ALA A 415 -14.60 12.90 3.17
N THR A 416 -15.56 13.31 4.00
CA THR A 416 -16.53 14.36 3.65
C THR A 416 -15.96 15.78 3.74
N SER A 417 -14.87 15.97 4.50
CA SER A 417 -14.07 17.22 4.47
C SER A 417 -13.39 17.41 3.13
N LEU A 418 -12.92 16.32 2.51
CA LEU A 418 -12.18 16.37 1.24
C LEU A 418 -13.08 16.42 0.00
N VAL A 419 -14.10 15.57 -0.10
CA VAL A 419 -15.12 15.70 -1.15
C VAL A 419 -16.36 14.96 -0.69
N GLU A 420 -17.49 15.65 -0.60
CA GLU A 420 -18.73 15.08 -0.06
C GLU A 420 -19.18 13.77 -0.76
N HIS A 421 -18.92 13.63 -2.07
CA HIS A 421 -19.28 12.42 -2.82
C HIS A 421 -18.27 11.26 -2.69
N TRP A 422 -17.13 11.44 -2.03
CA TRP A 422 -16.18 10.34 -1.76
C TRP A 422 -16.70 9.37 -0.72
N TRP A 423 -17.65 9.80 0.12
CA TRP A 423 -18.33 8.93 1.06
C TRP A 423 -19.63 8.39 0.45
N ASN A 424 -19.66 7.09 0.17
CA ASN A 424 -20.88 6.39 -0.21
C ASN A 424 -21.51 5.75 1.04
N GLN A 425 -22.56 6.39 1.58
CA GLN A 425 -23.20 5.94 2.83
C GLN A 425 -23.65 4.47 2.76
N GLY A 426 -24.33 4.06 1.67
CA GLY A 426 -24.82 2.68 1.54
C GLY A 426 -23.69 1.64 1.52
N LYS A 427 -22.55 1.93 0.88
CA LYS A 427 -21.36 1.06 0.93
C LYS A 427 -20.73 1.05 2.32
N ALA A 428 -20.67 2.20 2.99
CA ALA A 428 -20.12 2.32 4.33
C ALA A 428 -20.96 1.55 5.35
N ASP A 429 -22.29 1.64 5.30
CA ASP A 429 -23.21 0.91 6.19
C ASP A 429 -23.05 -0.61 6.02
N GLN A 430 -22.96 -1.07 4.77
CA GLN A 430 -22.74 -2.49 4.48
C GLN A 430 -21.38 -2.98 4.98
N LEU A 431 -20.33 -2.16 4.83
CA LEU A 431 -18.99 -2.46 5.33
C LEU A 431 -19.00 -2.52 6.86
N TYR A 432 -19.58 -1.51 7.52
CA TYR A 432 -19.73 -1.44 8.97
C TYR A 432 -20.42 -2.69 9.52
N GLU A 433 -21.56 -3.09 8.95
CA GLU A 433 -22.28 -4.30 9.38
C GLU A 433 -21.49 -5.60 9.19
N ARG A 434 -20.65 -5.69 8.14
CA ARG A 434 -19.75 -6.84 7.97
C ARG A 434 -18.67 -6.86 9.04
N CYS A 435 -18.03 -5.72 9.32
CA CYS A 435 -17.01 -5.60 10.36
C CYS A 435 -17.59 -5.88 11.74
N ARG A 436 -18.74 -5.28 12.08
CA ARG A 436 -19.42 -5.45 13.37
C ARG A 436 -19.80 -6.90 13.68
N ARG A 437 -20.11 -7.71 12.66
CA ARG A 437 -20.40 -9.15 12.83
C ARG A 437 -19.15 -10.01 13.02
N ALA A 438 -17.97 -9.50 12.68
CA ALA A 438 -16.71 -10.22 12.73
C ALA A 438 -15.91 -9.98 14.02
N ILE A 439 -16.29 -8.94 14.78
CA ILE A 439 -15.81 -8.64 16.14
C ILE A 439 -16.79 -9.29 17.12
#